data_AF-K9TIE8-F1
#
_entry.id   AF-K9TIE8-F1
#
_cell.length_a   1.000
_cell.length_b   1.000
_cell.length_c   1.000
_cell.angle_alpha   90.00
_cell.angle_beta   90.00
_cell.angle_gamma   90.00
#
_symmetry.space_group_name_H-M   'P 1'
#
loop_
_entity.id
_entity.type
_entity.pdbx_description
1 polymer ?
#
loop_
_entity_poly.entity_id
_entity_poly.type
_entity_poly.pdbx_seq_one_letter_code
_entity_poly.pdbx_strand_id
1 'polypeptide(L)'
;MFTLNPRIKRTVWGILLGFSLVLFPLLSHALTVQEVPNPQQQYGGWVTDMANILSPETENQLNRMISELESTTGAELAVVTVPTTAPSPSPKEFTTELFNHWGIGKAGRDNGVLFLTAVEERRVEVETGYGVEGVLPDAKVGNILRNQVTPRFREGDFEGGILAGTEALIAVIAANPPVLTPGIGPEPIAMDWTPFLVVGGGALATIAAGKAYQKSRRTFIEPIGRSRSKKLFHNPRRLYYERSRYSSSYNSSGSSSYDSSYSSSDSSSYSSSCDSSDFGGGSSGGGGAGEDW
;
A
#
# COMPACT_ATOMS: atom_id res chain seq x y z
N MET A 1 -61.43 26.88 -5.32
CA MET A 1 -60.06 27.07 -4.77
C MET A 1 -60.12 26.87 -3.26
N PHE A 2 -59.84 25.66 -2.76
CA PHE A 2 -60.04 25.33 -1.34
C PHE A 2 -58.85 25.74 -0.47
N THR A 3 -59.10 26.61 0.50
CA THR A 3 -58.08 27.14 1.42
C THR A 3 -58.04 26.33 2.73
N LEU A 4 -57.11 25.38 2.83
CA LEU A 4 -56.93 24.58 4.06
C LEU A 4 -56.62 25.45 5.29
N ASN A 5 -57.29 25.14 6.40
CA ASN A 5 -57.16 25.83 7.69
C ASN A 5 -55.70 25.87 8.17
N PRO A 6 -55.16 27.05 8.59
CA PRO A 6 -53.77 27.20 8.99
C PRO A 6 -53.35 26.35 10.21
N ARG A 7 -54.29 25.93 11.08
CA ARG A 7 -53.98 24.99 12.17
C ARG A 7 -53.70 23.58 11.65
N ILE A 8 -54.46 23.11 10.66
CA ILE A 8 -54.26 21.80 10.01
C ILE A 8 -52.93 21.75 9.26
N LYS A 9 -52.55 22.86 8.59
CA LYS A 9 -51.25 22.94 7.90
C LYS A 9 -50.06 22.72 8.84
N ARG A 10 -50.14 23.21 10.09
CA ARG A 10 -49.07 23.04 11.09
C ARG A 10 -48.95 21.60 11.59
N THR A 11 -50.06 20.90 11.86
CA THR A 11 -50.01 19.49 12.25
C THR A 11 -49.56 18.59 11.11
N VAL A 12 -50.00 18.84 9.87
CA VAL A 12 -49.53 18.09 8.69
C VAL A 12 -48.03 18.29 8.45
N TRP A 13 -47.50 19.52 8.58
CA TRP A 13 -46.05 19.76 8.50
C TRP A 13 -45.27 19.09 9.65
N GLY A 14 -45.80 19.11 10.87
CA GLY A 14 -45.19 18.41 12.01
C GLY A 14 -45.13 16.88 11.81
N ILE A 15 -46.19 16.28 11.25
CA ILE A 15 -46.23 14.84 10.93
C ILE A 15 -45.25 14.52 9.79
N LEU A 16 -45.17 15.33 8.73
CA LEU A 16 -44.24 15.12 7.63
C LEU A 16 -42.76 15.26 8.08
N LEU A 17 -42.45 16.25 8.93
CA LEU A 17 -41.12 16.39 9.53
C LEU A 17 -40.78 15.22 10.45
N GLY A 18 -41.73 14.76 11.28
CA GLY A 18 -41.55 13.58 12.12
C GLY A 18 -41.32 12.30 11.30
N PHE A 19 -42.10 12.09 10.24
CA PHE A 19 -41.96 10.92 9.37
C PHE A 19 -40.61 10.95 8.62
N SER A 20 -40.16 12.13 8.19
CA SER A 20 -38.83 12.33 7.59
C SER A 20 -37.66 12.14 8.57
N LEU A 21 -37.90 12.18 9.89
CA LEU A 21 -36.89 11.90 10.92
C LEU A 21 -36.88 10.41 11.33
N VAL A 22 -37.97 9.68 11.09
CA VAL A 22 -38.06 8.21 11.27
C VAL A 22 -37.59 7.46 10.01
N LEU A 23 -37.66 8.10 8.85
CA LEU A 23 -36.98 7.69 7.60
C LEU A 23 -35.52 8.17 7.53
N PHE A 24 -34.91 8.52 8.68
CA PHE A 24 -33.45 8.62 8.75
C PHE A 24 -32.87 7.25 8.38
N PRO A 25 -31.89 7.13 7.47
CA PRO A 25 -31.82 5.92 6.67
C PRO A 25 -31.29 4.74 7.49
N LEU A 26 -31.81 3.55 7.18
CA LEU A 26 -31.01 2.34 7.28
C LEU A 26 -29.87 2.49 6.27
N LEU A 27 -28.77 3.13 6.69
CA LEU A 27 -27.48 2.88 6.07
C LEU A 27 -27.20 1.39 6.34
N SER A 28 -27.33 0.55 5.32
CA SER A 28 -26.62 -0.72 5.31
C SER A 28 -25.15 -0.39 5.55
N HIS A 29 -24.61 -0.79 6.70
CA HIS A 29 -23.21 -0.57 7.02
C HIS A 29 -22.43 -1.55 6.14
N ALA A 30 -22.01 -1.01 5.00
CA ALA A 30 -21.23 -1.70 3.99
C ALA A 30 -19.87 -2.06 4.60
N LEU A 31 -19.63 -3.33 4.92
CA LEU A 31 -18.35 -3.72 5.50
C LEU A 31 -17.27 -3.59 4.44
N THR A 32 -16.32 -2.68 4.67
CA THR A 32 -15.14 -2.50 3.84
C THR A 32 -13.93 -3.20 4.46
N VAL A 33 -12.96 -3.62 3.65
CA VAL A 33 -11.75 -4.30 4.16
C VAL A 33 -10.93 -3.41 5.11
N GLN A 34 -11.11 -2.09 5.06
CA GLN A 34 -10.51 -1.10 5.98
C GLN A 34 -11.18 -1.05 7.36
N GLU A 35 -12.40 -1.56 7.50
CA GLU A 35 -13.12 -1.62 8.78
C GLU A 35 -12.88 -2.93 9.54
N VAL A 36 -12.35 -3.96 8.87
CA VAL A 36 -11.91 -5.20 9.53
C VAL A 36 -10.61 -4.91 10.30
N PRO A 37 -10.60 -5.01 11.64
CA PRO A 37 -9.43 -4.64 12.43
C PRO A 37 -8.30 -5.66 12.23
N ASN A 38 -7.11 -5.18 11.87
CA ASN A 38 -5.91 -6.00 11.77
C ASN A 38 -5.39 -6.35 13.18
N PRO A 39 -5.35 -7.64 13.59
CA PRO A 39 -5.06 -8.02 14.97
C PRO A 39 -3.57 -7.91 15.31
N GLN A 40 -2.67 -8.02 14.32
CA GLN A 40 -1.24 -7.76 14.50
C GLN A 40 -0.99 -6.29 14.83
N GLN A 41 -1.60 -5.36 14.10
CA GLN A 41 -1.46 -3.93 14.34
C GLN A 41 -2.12 -3.45 15.64
N GLN A 42 -3.17 -4.13 16.12
CA GLN A 42 -3.86 -3.76 17.36
C GLN A 42 -3.23 -4.34 18.62
N TYR A 43 -2.82 -5.62 18.61
CA TYR A 43 -2.35 -6.31 19.82
C TYR A 43 -1.34 -7.45 19.56
N GLY A 44 -0.80 -7.59 18.35
CA GLY A 44 0.14 -8.67 18.00
C GLY A 44 -0.50 -10.05 17.83
N GLY A 45 -1.82 -10.12 17.63
CA GLY A 45 -2.56 -11.36 17.43
C GLY A 45 -2.85 -11.69 15.96
N TRP A 46 -3.52 -12.82 15.73
CA TRP A 46 -3.79 -13.40 14.41
C TRP A 46 -5.29 -13.63 14.13
N VAL A 47 -6.15 -13.33 15.10
CA VAL A 47 -7.59 -13.62 15.04
C VAL A 47 -8.40 -12.33 15.13
N THR A 48 -9.40 -12.18 14.27
CA THR A 48 -10.37 -11.08 14.33
C THR A 48 -11.78 -11.64 14.23
N ASP A 49 -12.53 -11.61 15.34
CA ASP A 49 -13.95 -11.97 15.36
C ASP A 49 -14.86 -10.75 15.39
N MET A 50 -15.45 -10.44 14.22
CA MET A 50 -16.52 -9.46 14.06
C MET A 50 -17.91 -10.11 14.04
N ALA A 51 -18.00 -11.43 13.94
CA ALA A 51 -19.25 -12.18 13.93
C ALA A 51 -19.72 -12.57 15.35
N ASN A 52 -18.81 -12.54 16.35
CA ASN A 52 -19.02 -13.00 17.72
C ASN A 52 -19.49 -14.48 17.73
N ILE A 53 -18.72 -15.34 17.06
CA ILE A 53 -18.92 -16.79 16.95
C ILE A 53 -17.80 -17.61 17.61
N LEU A 54 -16.74 -16.97 18.09
CA LEU A 54 -15.65 -17.60 18.85
C LEU A 54 -15.76 -17.27 20.35
N SER A 55 -15.40 -18.23 21.20
CA SER A 55 -15.12 -17.98 22.61
C SER A 55 -13.71 -17.39 22.79
N PRO A 56 -13.46 -16.60 23.86
CA PRO A 56 -12.11 -16.14 24.20
C PRO A 56 -11.11 -17.30 24.36
N GLU A 57 -11.57 -18.47 24.82
CA GLU A 57 -10.77 -19.69 24.91
C GLU A 57 -10.30 -20.17 23.53
N THR A 58 -11.19 -20.21 22.53
CA THR A 58 -10.89 -20.59 21.14
C THR A 58 -10.01 -19.55 20.46
N GLU A 59 -10.29 -18.24 20.61
CA GLU A 59 -9.39 -17.17 20.12
C GLU A 59 -7.97 -17.35 20.68
N ASN A 60 -7.84 -17.58 21.99
CA ASN A 60 -6.54 -17.79 22.62
C ASN A 60 -5.87 -19.09 22.14
N GLN A 61 -6.61 -20.14 21.79
CA GLN A 61 -6.03 -21.34 21.19
C GLN A 61 -5.50 -21.07 19.76
N LEU A 62 -6.33 -20.47 18.90
CA LEU A 62 -5.94 -20.08 17.53
C LEU A 62 -4.70 -19.18 17.52
N ASN A 63 -4.70 -18.09 18.30
CA ASN A 63 -3.56 -17.17 18.41
C ASN A 63 -2.25 -17.89 18.81
N ARG A 64 -2.31 -18.87 19.73
CA ARG A 64 -1.14 -19.65 20.16
C ARG A 64 -0.62 -20.57 19.05
N MET A 65 -1.49 -21.38 18.44
CA MET A 65 -1.10 -22.33 17.39
C MET A 65 -0.50 -21.60 16.16
N ILE A 66 -1.05 -20.44 15.81
CA ILE A 66 -0.55 -19.63 14.70
C ILE A 66 0.80 -18.98 15.03
N SER A 67 0.98 -18.47 16.27
CA SER A 67 2.28 -17.93 16.68
C SER A 67 3.37 -19.00 16.75
N GLU A 68 3.00 -20.24 17.07
CA GLU A 68 3.88 -21.41 16.97
C GLU A 68 4.22 -21.76 15.50
N LEU A 69 3.25 -21.68 14.58
CA LEU A 69 3.52 -21.81 13.14
C LEU A 69 4.51 -20.75 12.63
N GLU A 70 4.29 -19.47 12.96
CA GLU A 70 5.12 -18.36 12.47
C GLU A 70 6.56 -18.49 13.01
N SER A 71 6.71 -18.73 14.31
CA SER A 71 8.03 -18.89 14.93
C SER A 71 8.81 -20.14 14.51
N THR A 72 8.14 -21.18 13.96
CA THR A 72 8.78 -22.43 13.50
C THR A 72 8.98 -22.52 11.99
N THR A 73 8.15 -21.84 11.19
CA THR A 73 8.18 -21.92 9.71
C THR A 73 8.39 -20.58 9.01
N GLY A 74 8.23 -19.46 9.72
CA GLY A 74 8.19 -18.12 9.16
C GLY A 74 6.94 -17.80 8.32
N ALA A 75 5.98 -18.73 8.21
CA ALA A 75 4.73 -18.56 7.48
C ALA A 75 3.66 -17.89 8.36
N GLU A 76 2.84 -17.05 7.74
CA GLU A 76 1.82 -16.27 8.44
C GLU A 76 0.43 -16.84 8.16
N LEU A 77 -0.42 -16.94 9.19
CA LEU A 77 -1.81 -17.34 9.02
C LEU A 77 -2.70 -16.36 9.79
N ALA A 78 -3.77 -15.86 9.19
CA ALA A 78 -4.78 -15.06 9.89
C ALA A 78 -6.14 -15.78 9.88
N VAL A 79 -6.93 -15.60 10.93
CA VAL A 79 -8.31 -16.10 11.03
C VAL A 79 -9.25 -14.92 11.21
N VAL A 80 -10.24 -14.80 10.32
CA VAL A 80 -11.21 -13.70 10.31
C VAL A 80 -12.62 -14.26 10.22
N THR A 81 -13.50 -13.80 11.10
CA THR A 81 -14.93 -14.14 11.09
C THR A 81 -15.74 -12.85 10.99
N VAL A 82 -16.54 -12.72 9.92
CA VAL A 82 -17.36 -11.53 9.64
C VAL A 82 -18.84 -11.91 9.51
N PRO A 83 -19.76 -11.03 9.93
CA PRO A 83 -21.20 -11.26 9.74
C PRO A 83 -21.53 -11.35 8.25
N THR A 84 -21.02 -10.41 7.45
CA THR A 84 -21.15 -10.39 5.98
C THR A 84 -19.91 -9.75 5.33
N THR A 85 -19.70 -10.04 4.05
CA THR A 85 -18.72 -9.40 3.14
C THR A 85 -19.36 -8.34 2.24
N ALA A 86 -20.67 -8.13 2.33
CA ALA A 86 -21.38 -7.12 1.55
C ALA A 86 -20.87 -5.70 1.88
N PRO A 87 -20.54 -4.87 0.87
CA PRO A 87 -21.07 -4.91 -0.50
C PRO A 87 -20.05 -5.42 -1.54
N SER A 88 -19.00 -6.13 -1.13
CA SER A 88 -18.04 -6.72 -2.07
C SER A 88 -18.76 -7.68 -3.04
N PRO A 89 -18.33 -7.80 -4.32
CA PRO A 89 -19.07 -8.61 -5.30
C PRO A 89 -19.07 -10.11 -4.98
N SER A 90 -18.13 -10.59 -4.16
CA SER A 90 -18.14 -11.94 -3.60
C SER A 90 -17.28 -12.05 -2.32
N PRO A 91 -17.54 -13.04 -1.44
CA PRO A 91 -16.67 -13.32 -0.30
C PRO A 91 -15.22 -13.65 -0.71
N LYS A 92 -15.00 -14.27 -1.88
CA LYS A 92 -13.66 -14.51 -2.43
C LYS A 92 -12.94 -13.19 -2.68
N GLU A 93 -13.57 -12.27 -3.40
CA GLU A 93 -13.01 -10.96 -3.73
C GLU A 93 -12.70 -10.14 -2.47
N PHE A 94 -13.64 -10.10 -1.50
CA PHE A 94 -13.39 -9.52 -0.17
C PHE A 94 -12.18 -10.15 0.54
N THR A 95 -12.02 -11.47 0.47
CA THR A 95 -10.90 -12.19 1.12
C THR A 95 -9.57 -11.87 0.43
N THR A 96 -9.54 -11.85 -0.91
CA THR A 96 -8.34 -11.46 -1.68
C THR A 96 -7.99 -9.98 -1.47
N GLU A 97 -8.97 -9.09 -1.38
CA GLU A 97 -8.77 -7.66 -1.04
C GLU A 97 -8.22 -7.50 0.38
N LEU A 98 -8.81 -8.19 1.37
CA LEU A 98 -8.39 -8.13 2.77
C LEU A 98 -6.97 -8.67 2.97
N PHE A 99 -6.64 -9.81 2.33
CA PHE A 99 -5.30 -10.40 2.32
C PHE A 99 -4.26 -9.40 1.84
N ASN A 100 -4.50 -8.77 0.68
CA ASN A 100 -3.58 -7.81 0.08
C ASN A 100 -3.59 -6.45 0.81
N HIS A 101 -4.69 -6.06 1.46
CA HIS A 101 -4.77 -4.84 2.27
C HIS A 101 -3.94 -4.95 3.56
N TRP A 102 -3.99 -6.10 4.22
CA TRP A 102 -3.15 -6.41 5.38
C TRP A 102 -1.72 -6.83 4.98
N GLY A 103 -1.53 -7.28 3.74
CA GLY A 103 -0.26 -7.71 3.16
C GLY A 103 0.23 -9.05 3.72
N ILE A 104 -0.68 -10.00 4.00
CA ILE A 104 -0.39 -11.20 4.81
C ILE A 104 0.73 -12.04 4.18
N GLY A 105 1.70 -12.46 5.01
CA GLY A 105 2.94 -13.10 4.57
C GLY A 105 4.12 -12.15 4.63
N LYS A 106 5.34 -12.69 4.70
CA LYS A 106 6.57 -11.88 4.74
C LYS A 106 6.88 -11.29 3.37
N ALA A 107 7.36 -10.04 3.35
CA ALA A 107 7.81 -9.35 2.15
C ALA A 107 8.79 -10.19 1.31
N GLY A 108 8.46 -10.39 0.03
CA GLY A 108 9.29 -11.18 -0.90
C GLY A 108 9.40 -12.67 -0.58
N ARG A 109 8.54 -13.19 0.31
CA ARG A 109 8.28 -14.63 0.50
C ARG A 109 6.84 -15.00 0.16
N ASP A 110 5.89 -14.08 0.28
CA ASP A 110 4.47 -14.26 -0.05
C ASP A 110 3.85 -15.51 0.61
N ASN A 111 4.34 -15.84 1.81
CA ASN A 111 4.06 -17.08 2.54
C ASN A 111 2.92 -16.92 3.56
N GLY A 112 1.89 -16.16 3.17
CA GLY A 112 0.72 -15.86 3.98
C GLY A 112 -0.50 -16.73 3.65
N VAL A 113 -1.35 -16.95 4.65
CA VAL A 113 -2.66 -17.61 4.52
C VAL A 113 -3.71 -16.80 5.28
N LEU A 114 -4.90 -16.63 4.71
CA LEU A 114 -6.06 -16.06 5.40
C LEU A 114 -7.21 -17.06 5.37
N PHE A 115 -7.73 -17.42 6.55
CA PHE A 115 -8.97 -18.17 6.72
C PHE A 115 -10.08 -17.18 7.04
N LEU A 116 -11.05 -17.01 6.14
CA LEU A 116 -12.20 -16.11 6.32
C LEU A 116 -13.51 -16.88 6.36
N THR A 117 -14.35 -16.58 7.36
CA THR A 117 -15.71 -17.11 7.50
C THR A 117 -16.72 -15.97 7.36
N ALA A 118 -17.60 -16.06 6.36
CA ALA A 118 -18.69 -15.11 6.10
C ALA A 118 -20.03 -15.75 6.49
N VAL A 119 -20.65 -15.29 7.57
CA VAL A 119 -21.75 -16.01 8.24
C VAL A 119 -23.08 -15.88 7.50
N GLU A 120 -23.44 -14.69 7.02
CA GLU A 120 -24.69 -14.45 6.28
C GLU A 120 -24.67 -15.11 4.89
N GLU A 121 -23.54 -15.06 4.19
CA GLU A 121 -23.32 -15.75 2.92
C GLU A 121 -23.16 -17.27 3.06
N ARG A 122 -22.96 -17.77 4.30
CA ARG A 122 -22.68 -19.18 4.62
C ARG A 122 -21.51 -19.76 3.83
N ARG A 123 -20.44 -18.97 3.71
CA ARG A 123 -19.29 -19.27 2.86
C ARG A 123 -17.97 -19.10 3.60
N VAL A 124 -17.09 -20.08 3.47
CA VAL A 124 -15.72 -20.04 3.97
C VAL A 124 -14.77 -19.91 2.80
N GLU A 125 -13.80 -19.02 2.91
CA GLU A 125 -12.74 -18.79 1.94
C GLU A 125 -11.38 -18.96 2.64
N VAL A 126 -10.45 -19.65 1.98
CA VAL A 126 -9.04 -19.65 2.36
C VAL A 126 -8.22 -19.13 1.20
N GLU A 127 -7.54 -18.02 1.44
CA GLU A 127 -6.69 -17.30 0.50
C GLU A 127 -5.22 -17.61 0.81
N THR A 128 -4.42 -17.88 -0.22
CA THR A 128 -3.02 -18.32 -0.07
C THR A 128 -2.10 -17.47 -0.94
N GLY A 129 -1.08 -16.86 -0.34
CA GLY A 129 -0.05 -16.14 -1.08
C GLY A 129 0.85 -17.06 -1.92
N TYR A 130 1.51 -16.48 -2.91
CA TYR A 130 2.29 -17.22 -3.93
C TYR A 130 3.36 -18.17 -3.33
N GLY A 131 3.94 -17.83 -2.17
CA GLY A 131 4.97 -18.64 -1.52
C GLY A 131 4.46 -19.94 -0.88
N VAL A 132 3.15 -20.05 -0.65
CA VAL A 132 2.53 -21.25 -0.06
C VAL A 132 1.68 -22.05 -1.04
N GLU A 133 1.42 -21.58 -2.27
CA GLU A 133 0.67 -22.33 -3.29
C GLU A 133 1.24 -23.75 -3.57
N GLY A 134 2.56 -23.91 -3.55
CA GLY A 134 3.20 -25.23 -3.73
C GLY A 134 2.98 -26.20 -2.55
N VAL A 135 2.61 -25.68 -1.38
CA VAL A 135 2.40 -26.42 -0.12
C VAL A 135 0.90 -26.63 0.15
N LEU A 136 0.11 -25.60 -0.12
CA LEU A 136 -1.34 -25.50 0.02
C LEU A 136 -2.00 -25.08 -1.32
N PRO A 137 -1.92 -25.91 -2.39
CA PRO A 137 -2.64 -25.61 -3.62
C PRO A 137 -4.15 -25.74 -3.41
N ASP A 138 -4.94 -25.02 -4.21
CA ASP A 138 -6.40 -24.89 -4.14
C ASP A 138 -7.12 -26.22 -3.85
N ALA A 139 -6.77 -27.28 -4.58
CA ALA A 139 -7.37 -28.60 -4.43
C ALA A 139 -7.11 -29.24 -3.05
N LYS A 140 -6.00 -28.90 -2.38
CA LYS A 140 -5.66 -29.36 -1.04
C LYS A 140 -6.40 -28.52 0.02
N VAL A 141 -6.49 -27.22 -0.19
CA VAL A 141 -7.26 -26.28 0.65
C VAL A 141 -8.75 -26.63 0.64
N GLY A 142 -9.36 -26.79 -0.54
CA GLY A 142 -10.77 -27.20 -0.67
C GLY A 142 -11.04 -28.58 -0.06
N ASN A 143 -10.08 -29.52 -0.13
CA ASN A 143 -10.19 -30.79 0.58
C ASN A 143 -10.11 -30.65 2.11
N ILE A 144 -9.40 -29.66 2.66
CA ILE A 144 -9.44 -29.37 4.10
C ILE A 144 -10.82 -28.80 4.46
N LEU A 145 -11.28 -27.77 3.75
CA LEU A 145 -12.57 -27.11 4.01
C LEU A 145 -13.75 -28.10 3.92
N ARG A 146 -13.79 -28.94 2.89
CA ARG A 146 -14.88 -29.89 2.64
C ARG A 146 -14.94 -31.04 3.65
N ASN A 147 -13.81 -31.46 4.21
CA ASN A 147 -13.74 -32.62 5.11
C ASN A 147 -13.65 -32.26 6.60
N GLN A 148 -13.11 -31.08 6.96
CA GLN A 148 -12.91 -30.67 8.36
C GLN A 148 -13.84 -29.54 8.80
N VAL A 149 -14.19 -28.61 7.89
CA VAL A 149 -14.85 -27.34 8.24
C VAL A 149 -16.36 -27.39 7.93
N THR A 150 -16.75 -27.54 6.66
CA THR A 150 -18.18 -27.45 6.28
C THR A 150 -19.10 -28.53 6.87
N PRO A 151 -18.64 -29.75 7.26
CA PRO A 151 -19.48 -30.67 8.04
C PRO A 151 -19.87 -30.08 9.40
N ARG A 152 -18.90 -29.50 10.13
CA ARG A 152 -19.12 -28.91 11.46
C ARG A 152 -19.97 -27.65 11.39
N PHE A 153 -19.72 -26.79 10.40
CA PHE A 153 -20.54 -25.60 10.15
C PHE A 153 -22.01 -25.92 9.81
N ARG A 154 -22.29 -27.07 9.15
CA ARG A 154 -23.67 -27.55 8.91
C ARG A 154 -24.36 -28.04 10.19
N GLU A 155 -23.59 -28.46 11.18
CA GLU A 155 -24.07 -28.84 12.52
C GLU A 155 -24.14 -27.65 13.49
N GLY A 156 -23.62 -26.48 13.09
CA GLY A 156 -23.56 -25.26 13.90
C GLY A 156 -22.29 -25.12 14.75
N ASP A 157 -21.35 -26.07 14.65
CA ASP A 157 -20.04 -26.04 15.31
C ASP A 157 -19.06 -25.14 14.55
N PHE A 158 -19.22 -23.83 14.69
CA PHE A 158 -18.32 -22.83 14.10
C PHE A 158 -16.94 -22.84 14.74
N GLU A 159 -16.86 -22.90 16.08
CA GLU A 159 -15.58 -22.94 16.80
C GLU A 159 -14.74 -24.15 16.39
N GLY A 160 -15.31 -25.36 16.46
CA GLY A 160 -14.62 -26.59 16.07
C GLY A 160 -14.35 -26.69 14.57
N GLY A 161 -15.19 -26.09 13.72
CA GLY A 161 -14.94 -25.95 12.28
C GLY A 161 -13.71 -25.09 11.97
N ILE A 162 -13.63 -23.89 12.56
CA ILE A 162 -12.50 -22.96 12.39
C ILE A 162 -11.23 -23.56 12.99
N LEU A 163 -11.33 -24.16 14.18
CA LEU A 163 -10.20 -24.81 14.86
C LEU A 163 -9.62 -25.96 14.02
N ALA A 164 -10.45 -26.91 13.60
CA ALA A 164 -9.99 -28.07 12.82
C ALA A 164 -9.50 -27.68 11.41
N GLY A 165 -10.07 -26.64 10.80
CA GLY A 165 -9.55 -26.06 9.56
C GLY A 165 -8.15 -25.46 9.75
N THR A 166 -7.98 -24.66 10.81
CA THR A 166 -6.69 -24.03 11.16
C THR A 166 -5.62 -25.06 11.51
N GLU A 167 -5.95 -26.05 12.34
CA GLU A 167 -5.05 -27.17 12.70
C GLU A 167 -4.61 -27.95 11.45
N ALA A 168 -5.52 -28.23 10.51
CA ALA A 168 -5.21 -28.94 9.28
C ALA A 168 -4.32 -28.13 8.31
N LEU A 169 -4.53 -26.79 8.23
CA LEU A 169 -3.64 -25.90 7.47
C LEU A 169 -2.24 -25.85 8.09
N ILE A 170 -2.16 -25.61 9.42
CA ILE A 170 -0.90 -25.61 10.18
C ILE A 170 -0.14 -26.93 9.98
N ALA A 171 -0.80 -28.08 10.10
CA ALA A 171 -0.17 -29.39 9.93
C ALA A 171 0.40 -29.61 8.52
N VAL A 172 -0.25 -29.07 7.47
CA VAL A 172 0.27 -29.14 6.10
C VAL A 172 1.49 -28.25 5.89
N ILE A 173 1.46 -27.03 6.43
CA ILE A 173 2.57 -26.06 6.34
C ILE A 173 3.78 -26.57 7.14
N ALA A 174 3.58 -26.98 8.40
CA ALA A 174 4.66 -27.49 9.25
C ALA A 174 5.32 -28.77 8.71
N ALA A 175 4.57 -29.62 8.00
CA ALA A 175 5.12 -30.82 7.34
C ALA A 175 5.93 -30.51 6.07
N ASN A 176 5.71 -29.36 5.43
CA ASN A 176 6.39 -28.94 4.20
C ASN A 176 6.59 -27.40 4.24
N PRO A 177 7.47 -26.86 5.10
CA PRO A 177 7.56 -25.42 5.30
C PRO A 177 7.91 -24.71 3.97
N PRO A 178 7.25 -23.59 3.64
CA PRO A 178 7.49 -22.86 2.40
C PRO A 178 8.96 -22.45 2.34
N VAL A 179 9.60 -22.70 1.20
CA VAL A 179 11.05 -22.56 1.07
C VAL A 179 11.43 -21.08 1.25
N LEU A 180 12.24 -20.78 2.26
CA LEU A 180 12.69 -19.42 2.59
C LEU A 180 13.69 -18.81 1.59
N THR A 181 13.70 -19.31 0.36
CA THR A 181 14.25 -18.59 -0.80
C THR A 181 13.51 -17.27 -0.96
N PRO A 182 14.21 -16.12 -1.07
CA PRO A 182 13.61 -14.90 -1.60
C PRO A 182 12.92 -15.23 -2.93
N GLY A 183 11.68 -14.81 -3.09
CA GLY A 183 10.82 -15.24 -4.18
C GLY A 183 11.45 -14.97 -5.53
N ILE A 184 11.70 -16.02 -6.31
CA ILE A 184 12.03 -15.90 -7.73
C ILE A 184 10.73 -15.61 -8.50
N GLY A 185 10.19 -14.41 -8.26
CA GLY A 185 9.50 -13.69 -9.32
C GLY A 185 10.49 -13.40 -10.47
N PRO A 186 10.07 -12.67 -11.52
CA PRO A 186 11.06 -12.13 -12.44
C PRO A 186 12.07 -11.31 -11.64
N GLU A 187 13.35 -11.70 -11.67
CA GLU A 187 14.48 -10.90 -11.17
C GLU A 187 14.18 -9.43 -11.48
N PRO A 188 14.18 -8.51 -10.48
CA PRO A 188 13.74 -7.14 -10.67
C PRO A 188 14.66 -6.52 -11.71
N ILE A 189 14.18 -6.51 -12.97
CA ILE A 189 15.09 -6.59 -14.11
C ILE A 189 16.05 -5.43 -13.95
N ALA A 190 17.35 -5.75 -13.86
CA ALA A 190 18.43 -4.78 -13.81
C ALA A 190 18.49 -4.11 -15.19
N MET A 191 17.45 -3.33 -15.46
CA MET A 191 17.13 -2.73 -16.72
C MET A 191 18.29 -1.82 -17.00
N ASP A 192 19.03 -2.11 -18.05
CA ASP A 192 20.12 -1.26 -18.43
C ASP A 192 19.52 0.10 -18.79
N TRP A 193 19.73 1.11 -17.93
CA TRP A 193 19.26 2.46 -18.19
C TRP A 193 20.18 3.18 -19.18
N THR A 194 21.34 2.62 -19.56
CA THR A 194 22.23 3.22 -20.56
C THR A 194 21.59 3.37 -21.95
N PRO A 195 20.86 2.40 -22.56
CA PRO A 195 20.10 2.65 -23.78
C PRO A 195 19.04 3.75 -23.61
N PHE A 196 18.38 3.84 -22.45
CA PHE A 196 17.41 4.92 -22.19
C PHE A 196 18.07 6.29 -22.04
N LEU A 197 19.28 6.36 -21.48
CA LEU A 197 20.10 7.59 -21.45
C LEU A 197 20.61 7.98 -22.84
N VAL A 198 20.98 7.02 -23.68
CA VAL A 198 21.42 7.26 -25.07
C VAL A 198 20.25 7.81 -25.92
N VAL A 199 19.04 7.27 -25.77
CA VAL A 199 17.85 7.74 -26.51
C VAL A 199 17.30 9.05 -25.92
N GLY A 200 17.22 9.16 -24.58
CA GLY A 200 16.67 10.34 -23.90
C GLY A 200 17.58 11.57 -23.90
N GLY A 201 18.90 11.39 -23.80
CA GLY A 201 19.87 12.49 -23.70
C GLY A 201 19.89 13.40 -24.92
N GLY A 202 19.60 12.86 -26.11
CA GLY A 202 19.53 13.64 -27.36
C GLY A 202 18.43 14.70 -27.37
N ALA A 203 17.32 14.48 -26.66
CA ALA A 203 16.17 15.37 -26.67
C ALA A 203 16.42 16.71 -25.95
N LEU A 204 17.20 16.71 -24.86
CA LEU A 204 17.46 17.92 -24.06
C LEU A 204 18.60 18.79 -24.60
N ALA A 205 19.56 18.20 -25.32
CA ALA A 205 20.70 18.93 -25.88
C ALA A 205 20.30 19.95 -26.97
N THR A 206 19.27 19.64 -27.77
CA THR A 206 18.85 20.46 -28.92
C THR A 206 18.26 21.82 -28.51
N ILE A 207 17.48 21.86 -27.42
CA ILE A 207 16.81 23.08 -26.93
C ILE A 207 17.82 24.08 -26.36
N ALA A 208 18.90 23.59 -25.73
CA ALA A 208 19.97 24.44 -25.22
C ALA A 208 20.82 25.05 -26.36
N ALA A 209 21.21 24.24 -27.35
CA ALA A 209 22.03 24.67 -28.47
C ALA A 209 21.37 25.80 -29.30
N GLY A 210 20.06 25.71 -29.55
CA GLY A 210 19.31 26.71 -30.31
C GLY A 210 19.37 28.13 -29.71
N LYS A 211 19.30 28.25 -28.38
CA LYS A 211 19.37 29.55 -27.68
C LYS A 211 20.79 30.14 -27.64
N ALA A 212 21.82 29.30 -27.69
CA ALA A 212 23.22 29.77 -27.75
C ALA A 212 23.59 30.31 -29.15
N TYR A 213 23.17 29.60 -30.21
CA TYR A 213 23.62 29.89 -31.59
C TYR A 213 23.18 31.28 -32.10
N GLN A 214 21.97 31.73 -31.76
CA GLN A 214 21.41 33.00 -32.25
C GLN A 214 22.13 34.25 -31.69
N LYS A 215 22.90 34.13 -30.60
CA LYS A 215 23.50 35.28 -29.90
C LYS A 215 24.83 35.77 -30.51
N SER A 216 25.47 34.98 -31.37
CA SER A 216 26.87 35.19 -31.80
C SER A 216 27.06 35.81 -33.20
N ARG A 217 26.00 36.34 -33.84
CA ARG A 217 26.11 37.06 -35.13
C ARG A 217 25.29 38.35 -35.17
N ARG A 218 25.82 39.41 -34.56
CA ARG A 218 25.60 40.79 -35.01
C ARG A 218 26.97 41.41 -35.30
N THR A 219 27.31 41.52 -36.58
CA THR A 219 28.54 42.14 -37.05
C THR A 219 28.56 43.61 -36.69
N PHE A 220 29.64 44.05 -36.03
CA PHE A 220 29.90 45.46 -35.76
C PHE A 220 30.35 46.13 -37.07
N ILE A 221 29.51 47.01 -37.61
CA ILE A 221 29.82 47.84 -38.78
C ILE A 221 30.20 49.21 -38.26
N GLU A 222 31.41 49.69 -38.58
CA GLU A 222 31.88 51.00 -38.14
C GLU A 222 31.15 52.15 -38.86
N PRO A 223 30.45 53.06 -38.15
CA PRO A 223 29.86 54.25 -38.76
C PRO A 223 30.94 55.33 -38.95
N ILE A 224 31.47 55.44 -40.17
CA ILE A 224 32.37 56.53 -40.56
C ILE A 224 31.60 57.86 -40.55
N GLY A 225 32.05 58.83 -39.75
CA GLY A 225 31.87 60.25 -40.10
C GLY A 225 31.27 61.21 -39.06
N ARG A 226 32.09 62.19 -38.66
CA ARG A 226 31.78 63.62 -38.42
C ARG A 226 30.42 64.05 -37.82
N SER A 227 30.58 64.71 -36.66
CA SER A 227 30.15 66.11 -36.40
C SER A 227 28.86 66.39 -35.59
N ARG A 228 29.08 67.03 -34.44
CA ARG A 228 28.31 68.12 -33.80
C ARG A 228 26.86 68.37 -34.30
N SER A 229 25.90 68.31 -33.38
CA SER A 229 25.09 69.51 -33.08
C SER A 229 24.50 69.57 -31.65
N LYS A 230 24.77 70.72 -31.02
CA LYS A 230 24.04 71.48 -29.99
C LYS A 230 22.69 70.93 -29.44
N LYS A 231 22.58 70.98 -28.09
CA LYS A 231 21.48 71.57 -27.25
C LYS A 231 20.04 71.02 -27.45
N LEU A 232 19.12 71.05 -26.48
CA LEU A 232 18.66 72.18 -25.65
C LEU A 232 17.94 71.71 -24.35
N PHE A 233 18.04 72.55 -23.29
CA PHE A 233 17.24 72.64 -22.05
C PHE A 233 17.05 71.37 -21.17
N HIS A 234 17.25 71.41 -19.85
CA HIS A 234 16.43 72.05 -18.80
C HIS A 234 14.96 71.58 -18.81
N ASN A 235 14.34 71.22 -17.68
CA ASN A 235 14.59 71.67 -16.30
C ASN A 235 14.47 70.50 -15.28
N PRO A 236 15.25 70.44 -14.17
CA PRO A 236 15.21 69.29 -13.25
C PRO A 236 14.39 69.54 -11.98
N ARG A 237 13.94 68.44 -11.35
CA ARG A 237 13.88 68.29 -9.88
C ARG A 237 14.25 66.83 -9.57
N ARG A 238 15.31 66.53 -8.80
CA ARG A 238 15.60 66.85 -7.38
C ARG A 238 14.79 65.97 -6.42
N LEU A 239 15.38 65.23 -5.46
CA LEU A 239 16.79 65.01 -5.10
C LEU A 239 16.97 63.72 -4.25
N TYR A 240 18.16 63.09 -4.34
CA TYR A 240 19.01 62.48 -3.26
C TYR A 240 18.42 61.45 -2.26
N TYR A 241 19.20 60.58 -1.60
CA TYR A 241 20.66 60.26 -1.62
C TYR A 241 20.82 58.71 -1.48
N GLU A 242 21.84 57.99 -2.00
CA GLU A 242 23.28 57.96 -1.62
C GLU A 242 23.52 57.64 -0.11
N ARG A 243 24.57 56.94 0.37
CA ARG A 243 25.85 56.35 -0.14
C ARG A 243 26.23 55.21 0.86
N SER A 244 27.09 54.21 0.68
CA SER A 244 28.07 53.70 -0.33
C SER A 244 27.98 52.14 -0.34
N ARG A 245 28.78 51.25 -0.98
CA ARG A 245 30.05 51.20 -1.75
C ARG A 245 31.40 51.40 -1.02
N TYR A 246 32.07 50.30 -0.63
CA TYR A 246 33.53 49.98 -0.73
C TYR A 246 33.86 48.71 0.12
N SER A 247 34.91 47.90 -0.06
CA SER A 247 35.79 47.58 -1.22
C SER A 247 36.86 46.55 -0.81
N SER A 248 37.38 45.74 -1.76
CA SER A 248 38.69 45.05 -1.64
C SER A 248 38.83 43.97 -0.53
N SER A 249 39.85 43.10 -0.49
CA SER A 249 40.98 42.87 -1.42
C SER A 249 41.58 41.45 -1.26
N TYR A 250 41.99 40.87 -2.40
CA TYR A 250 43.18 40.02 -2.65
C TYR A 250 43.72 38.97 -1.63
N ASN A 251 44.13 37.83 -2.23
CA ASN A 251 45.29 36.99 -1.87
C ASN A 251 45.20 36.08 -0.62
N SER A 252 45.92 34.95 -0.54
CA SER A 252 46.90 34.33 -1.49
C SER A 252 47.01 32.80 -1.36
N SER A 253 47.42 32.16 -2.47
CA SER A 253 48.34 31.00 -2.58
C SER A 253 48.19 29.75 -1.68
N GLY A 254 48.09 28.58 -2.32
CA GLY A 254 48.43 27.28 -1.74
C GLY A 254 48.51 26.22 -2.84
N SER A 255 49.67 25.58 -3.04
CA SER A 255 49.93 24.74 -4.23
C SER A 255 50.70 23.45 -3.91
N SER A 256 50.16 22.31 -4.31
CA SER A 256 50.93 21.13 -4.75
C SER A 256 50.04 20.17 -5.55
N SER A 257 50.63 19.42 -6.47
CA SER A 257 49.97 18.44 -7.35
C SER A 257 50.28 17.00 -6.91
N TYR A 258 50.06 16.01 -7.79
CA TYR A 258 50.25 14.56 -7.62
C TYR A 258 49.11 13.84 -6.87
N ASP A 259 48.69 12.63 -7.26
CA ASP A 259 48.71 12.01 -8.61
C ASP A 259 47.53 11.01 -8.69
N SER A 260 47.26 10.50 -9.88
CA SER A 260 46.23 9.50 -10.16
C SER A 260 46.75 8.06 -10.03
N SER A 261 45.97 7.20 -9.39
CA SER A 261 45.95 5.74 -9.67
C SER A 261 44.72 5.09 -9.04
N TYR A 262 44.25 4.01 -9.65
CA TYR A 262 43.07 3.26 -9.22
C TYR A 262 43.43 2.21 -8.16
N SER A 263 42.54 2.00 -7.20
CA SER A 263 42.20 0.67 -6.71
C SER A 263 40.78 0.65 -6.13
N SER A 264 40.11 -0.50 -6.26
CA SER A 264 38.72 -0.72 -5.86
C SER A 264 38.65 -1.59 -4.61
N SER A 265 37.89 -1.14 -3.60
CA SER A 265 37.53 -1.93 -2.42
C SER A 265 36.14 -1.51 -1.93
N ASP A 266 35.08 -2.21 -2.36
CA ASP A 266 33.76 -2.07 -1.72
C ASP A 266 33.79 -2.72 -0.33
N SER A 267 33.66 -1.89 0.71
CA SER A 267 33.48 -2.36 2.09
C SER A 267 32.02 -2.23 2.48
N SER A 268 31.22 -3.26 2.18
CA SER A 268 29.84 -3.38 2.63
C SER A 268 29.79 -3.56 4.15
N SER A 269 29.54 -2.48 4.87
CA SER A 269 29.31 -2.49 6.32
C SER A 269 28.06 -3.30 6.64
N TYR A 270 28.24 -4.52 7.16
CA TYR A 270 27.14 -5.34 7.70
C TYR A 270 26.53 -4.67 8.93
N SER A 271 25.54 -3.81 8.72
CA SER A 271 24.60 -3.42 9.77
C SER A 271 23.66 -4.60 10.04
N SER A 272 24.04 -5.46 10.97
CA SER A 272 23.17 -6.51 11.52
C SER A 272 22.08 -5.87 12.39
N SER A 273 21.08 -5.30 11.73
CA SER A 273 19.82 -4.91 12.36
C SER A 273 19.14 -6.18 12.88
N CYS A 274 18.71 -6.16 14.13
CA CYS A 274 17.96 -7.25 14.75
C CYS A 274 16.62 -7.46 14.04
N ASP A 275 16.21 -8.71 13.85
CA ASP A 275 14.89 -9.07 13.32
C ASP A 275 13.78 -8.40 14.14
N SER A 276 13.07 -7.47 13.51
CA SER A 276 11.73 -7.08 13.94
C SER A 276 10.74 -8.16 13.51
N SER A 277 9.65 -8.28 14.27
CA SER A 277 8.52 -9.15 13.92
C SER A 277 7.73 -8.53 12.77
N ASP A 278 8.32 -8.56 11.58
CA ASP A 278 7.79 -7.94 10.36
C ASP A 278 6.59 -8.77 9.87
N PHE A 279 5.41 -8.48 10.41
CA PHE A 279 4.15 -8.86 9.78
C PHE A 279 3.89 -7.94 8.59
N GLY A 280 3.56 -8.54 7.45
CA GLY A 280 3.16 -7.82 6.25
C GLY A 280 4.20 -7.80 5.12
N GLY A 281 3.69 -7.50 3.92
CA GLY A 281 4.45 -7.36 2.68
C GLY A 281 4.29 -8.51 1.69
N GLY A 282 3.56 -9.57 2.06
CA GLY A 282 3.12 -10.64 1.16
C GLY A 282 1.89 -10.23 0.33
N SER A 283 1.66 -11.00 -0.74
CA SER A 283 0.60 -10.76 -1.72
C SER A 283 -0.02 -12.06 -2.24
N SER A 284 -1.25 -11.98 -2.75
CA SER A 284 -1.93 -13.09 -3.44
C SER A 284 -2.61 -12.62 -4.73
N GLY A 285 -2.58 -13.49 -5.74
CA GLY A 285 -3.35 -13.36 -6.99
C GLY A 285 -4.76 -13.96 -6.95
N GLY A 286 -5.22 -14.45 -5.79
CA GLY A 286 -6.52 -15.10 -5.61
C GLY A 286 -6.46 -16.63 -5.45
N GLY A 287 -5.32 -17.20 -5.06
CA GLY A 287 -5.15 -18.64 -4.85
C GLY A 287 -5.94 -19.22 -3.66
N GLY A 288 -5.86 -20.53 -3.47
CA GLY A 288 -6.57 -21.24 -2.40
C GLY A 288 -7.98 -21.67 -2.81
N ALA A 289 -8.91 -21.76 -1.87
CA ALA A 289 -10.26 -22.26 -2.17
C ALA A 289 -11.30 -21.84 -1.13
N GLY A 290 -12.57 -21.87 -1.54
CA GLY A 290 -13.72 -21.68 -0.65
C GLY A 290 -14.84 -22.69 -0.90
N GLU A 291 -15.65 -22.94 0.13
CA GLU A 291 -16.77 -23.88 0.14
C GLU A 291 -18.00 -23.24 0.84
N ASP A 292 -19.20 -23.59 0.40
CA ASP A 292 -20.47 -23.16 1.00
C ASP A 292 -21.02 -24.26 1.94
N TRP A 293 -21.70 -23.89 3.03
CA TRP A 293 -22.20 -24.86 4.04
C TRP A 293 -23.72 -24.90 4.18
#